data_AF-A0A653JVK8-F1
#
_entry.id   AF-A0A653JVK8-F1
#
_cell.length_a   1.000
_cell.length_b   1.000
_cell.length_c   1.000
_cell.angle_alpha   90.00
_cell.angle_beta   90.00
_cell.angle_gamma   90.00
#
_symmetry.space_group_name_H-M   'P 1'
#
loop_
_entity.id
_entity.type
_entity.pdbx_description
1 polymer ?
#
loop_
_entity_poly.entity_id
_entity_poly.type
_entity_poly.pdbx_seq_one_letter_code
_entity_poly.pdbx_strand_id
1 'polypeptide(L)'
;MIDRKHALPLVRQARELRISRGSVYYLPRPVSPADLAIMRRIDELHLEFPYAGSRMLRDLLRQEGIKIGRLHVASLMKKMAIEAIYRRPNTSKPAPGHKIYPYLLRGLPIVRPGQVWATDITYIPMAR
;
A
#
# COMPACT_ATOMS: atom_id res chain seq x y z
N MET A 1 -9.70 24.30 0.26
CA MET A 1 -8.90 24.69 -0.92
C MET A 1 -9.77 25.13 -2.09
N ILE A 2 -10.92 24.52 -2.33
CA ILE A 2 -11.96 25.06 -3.23
C ILE A 2 -13.12 25.56 -2.39
N ASP A 3 -13.64 26.74 -2.73
CA ASP A 3 -14.77 27.33 -2.02
C ASP A 3 -15.83 27.83 -3.03
N ARG A 4 -17.07 27.39 -2.83
CA ARG A 4 -18.22 27.80 -3.65
C ARG A 4 -18.65 29.24 -3.38
N LYS A 5 -18.27 29.82 -2.25
CA LYS A 5 -18.59 31.20 -1.85
C LYS A 5 -17.52 32.20 -2.30
N HIS A 6 -16.43 31.75 -2.91
CA HIS A 6 -15.35 32.61 -3.36
C HIS A 6 -15.72 33.40 -4.63
N ALA A 7 -15.15 34.60 -4.80
CA ALA A 7 -15.42 35.48 -5.94
C ALA A 7 -14.99 34.88 -7.31
N LEU A 8 -13.96 34.03 -7.32
CA LEU A 8 -13.54 33.29 -8.50
C LEU A 8 -14.50 32.12 -8.79
N PRO A 9 -14.97 31.94 -10.05
CA PRO A 9 -15.76 30.77 -10.42
C PRO A 9 -15.02 29.45 -10.17
N LEU A 10 -15.73 28.37 -9.83
CA LEU A 10 -15.16 27.03 -9.58
C LEU A 10 -14.27 26.54 -10.73
N VAL A 11 -14.61 26.89 -11.97
CA VAL A 11 -13.81 26.55 -13.17
C VAL A 11 -12.43 27.21 -13.12
N ARG A 12 -12.36 28.49 -12.72
CA ARG A 12 -11.09 29.19 -12.55
C ARG A 12 -10.32 28.63 -11.36
N GLN A 13 -10.97 28.41 -10.21
CA GLN A 13 -10.33 27.81 -9.05
C GLN A 13 -9.69 26.45 -9.40
N ALA A 14 -10.41 25.58 -10.12
CA ALA A 14 -9.90 24.29 -10.56
C ALA A 14 -8.69 24.43 -11.50
N ARG A 15 -8.75 25.38 -12.45
CA ARG A 15 -7.67 25.67 -13.40
C ARG A 15 -6.41 26.18 -12.69
N GLU A 16 -6.54 27.14 -11.78
CA GLU A 16 -5.40 27.70 -11.04
C GLU A 16 -4.76 26.65 -10.13
N LEU A 17 -5.57 25.77 -9.53
CA LEU A 17 -5.09 24.64 -8.72
C LEU A 17 -4.61 23.44 -9.56
N ARG A 18 -4.69 23.51 -10.89
CA ARG A 18 -4.32 22.43 -11.84
C ARG A 18 -5.01 21.10 -11.54
N ILE A 19 -6.27 21.13 -11.13
CA ILE A 19 -7.10 19.94 -10.90
C ILE A 19 -8.21 19.84 -11.95
N SER A 20 -8.66 18.63 -12.24
CA SER A 20 -9.79 18.41 -13.14
C SER A 20 -11.06 19.07 -12.59
N ARG A 21 -11.80 19.80 -13.42
CA ARG A 21 -13.11 20.35 -13.05
C ARG A 21 -14.07 19.27 -12.54
N GLY A 22 -13.99 18.05 -13.07
CA GLY A 22 -14.85 16.94 -12.66
C GLY A 22 -14.61 16.49 -11.21
N SER A 23 -13.38 16.59 -10.70
CA SER A 23 -13.07 16.19 -9.32
C SER A 23 -13.66 17.15 -8.30
N VAL A 24 -13.92 18.41 -8.68
CA VAL A 24 -14.55 19.42 -7.82
C VAL A 24 -15.98 19.04 -7.42
N TYR A 25 -16.67 18.32 -8.30
CA TYR A 25 -18.05 17.85 -8.05
C TYR A 25 -18.09 16.45 -7.44
N TYR A 26 -16.96 15.75 -7.39
CA TYR A 26 -16.90 14.42 -6.82
C TYR A 26 -17.01 14.49 -5.30
N LEU A 27 -18.05 13.87 -4.76
CA LEU A 27 -18.15 13.63 -3.33
C LEU A 27 -17.47 12.29 -3.02
N PRO A 28 -16.44 12.26 -2.15
CA PRO A 28 -15.78 11.03 -1.79
C PRO A 28 -16.80 10.06 -1.18
N ARG A 29 -16.89 8.86 -1.75
CA ARG A 29 -17.73 7.79 -1.19
C ARG A 29 -16.90 7.02 -0.16
N PRO A 30 -17.31 7.02 1.12
CA PRO A 30 -16.63 6.22 2.12
C PRO A 30 -16.74 4.73 1.77
N VAL A 31 -15.78 3.95 2.25
CA VAL A 31 -15.87 2.48 2.21
C VAL A 31 -17.02 2.08 3.15
N SER A 32 -17.84 1.12 2.72
CA SER A 32 -18.91 0.60 3.59
C SER A 32 -18.32 -0.10 4.83
N PRO A 33 -19.01 -0.12 5.99
CA PRO A 33 -18.51 -0.85 7.17
C PRO A 33 -18.25 -2.33 6.89
N ALA A 34 -19.07 -2.96 6.04
CA ALA A 34 -18.88 -4.34 5.62
C ALA A 34 -17.59 -4.52 4.81
N ASP A 35 -17.32 -3.62 3.86
CA ASP A 35 -16.09 -3.65 3.08
C ASP A 35 -14.86 -3.34 3.94
N LEU A 36 -14.97 -2.46 4.95
CA LEU A 36 -13.89 -2.21 5.90
C LEU A 36 -13.54 -3.47 6.71
N ALA A 37 -14.54 -4.22 7.16
CA ALA A 37 -14.31 -5.49 7.84
C ALA A 37 -13.62 -6.51 6.93
N ILE A 38 -14.03 -6.60 5.67
CA ILE A 38 -13.40 -7.47 4.68
C ILE A 38 -11.96 -7.00 4.38
N MET A 39 -11.73 -5.70 4.21
CA MET A 39 -10.39 -5.14 3.97
C MET A 39 -9.44 -5.44 5.13
N ARG A 40 -9.90 -5.34 6.38
CA ARG A 40 -9.11 -5.75 7.56
C ARG A 40 -8.74 -7.23 7.50
N ARG A 41 -9.71 -8.10 7.18
CA ARG A 41 -9.43 -9.54 7.08
C ARG A 41 -8.48 -9.86 5.93
N ILE A 42 -8.60 -9.15 4.81
CA ILE A 42 -7.67 -9.27 3.68
C ILE A 42 -6.25 -8.86 4.09
N ASP A 43 -6.09 -7.80 4.89
CA ASP A 43 -4.80 -7.33 5.40
C ASP A 43 -4.11 -8.41 6.26
N GLU A 44 -4.84 -9.00 7.20
CA GLU A 44 -4.38 -10.13 8.02
C GLU A 44 -3.96 -11.33 7.17
N LEU A 45 -4.82 -11.74 6.21
CA LEU A 45 -4.51 -12.83 5.29
C LEU A 45 -3.32 -12.52 4.37
N HIS A 46 -3.07 -11.26 4.05
CA HIS A 46 -1.93 -10.86 3.23
C HIS A 46 -0.61 -10.95 4.00
N LEU A 47 -0.63 -10.68 5.31
CA LEU A 47 0.53 -10.90 6.19
C LEU A 47 0.87 -12.39 6.33
N GLU A 48 -0.14 -13.25 6.44
CA GLU A 48 0.06 -14.71 6.54
C GLU A 48 0.41 -15.33 5.18
N PHE A 49 -0.27 -14.90 4.12
CA PHE A 49 -0.18 -15.47 2.77
C PHE A 49 0.11 -14.36 1.74
N PRO A 50 1.34 -13.82 1.70
CA PRO A 50 1.67 -12.69 0.81
C PRO A 50 1.52 -13.01 -0.68
N TYR A 51 1.53 -14.30 -1.05
CA TYR A 51 1.31 -14.79 -2.41
C TYR A 51 -0.19 -14.94 -2.78
N ALA A 52 -1.11 -14.66 -1.87
CA ALA A 52 -2.55 -14.81 -2.07
C ALA A 52 -3.10 -13.71 -3.00
N GLY A 53 -3.38 -14.08 -4.25
CA GLY A 53 -4.12 -13.22 -5.17
C GLY A 53 -5.63 -13.21 -4.92
N SER A 54 -6.35 -12.35 -5.64
CA SER A 54 -7.81 -12.18 -5.51
C SER A 54 -8.64 -13.46 -5.64
N ARG A 55 -8.16 -14.47 -6.40
CA ARG A 55 -8.81 -15.79 -6.51
C ARG A 55 -8.70 -16.58 -5.21
N MET A 56 -7.49 -16.65 -4.64
CA MET A 56 -7.22 -17.41 -3.43
C MET A 56 -7.86 -16.74 -2.21
N LEU A 57 -7.73 -15.41 -2.10
CA LEU A 57 -8.38 -14.63 -1.05
C LEU A 57 -9.90 -14.77 -1.07
N ARG A 58 -10.54 -14.82 -2.24
CA ARG A 58 -11.97 -15.12 -2.34
C ARG A 58 -12.31 -16.46 -1.69
N ASP A 59 -11.52 -17.49 -1.94
CA ASP A 59 -11.80 -18.83 -1.44
C ASP A 59 -11.55 -18.94 0.06
N LEU A 60 -10.48 -18.30 0.58
CA LEU A 60 -10.22 -18.17 2.01
C LEU A 60 -11.36 -17.44 2.74
N LEU A 61 -11.79 -16.29 2.22
CA LEU A 61 -12.92 -15.54 2.80
C LEU A 61 -14.23 -16.35 2.75
N ARG A 62 -14.45 -17.17 1.71
CA ARG A 62 -15.61 -18.05 1.63
C ARG A 62 -15.57 -19.20 2.62
N GLN A 63 -14.39 -19.74 2.91
CA GLN A 63 -14.21 -20.75 3.97
C GLN A 63 -14.56 -20.19 5.35
N GLU A 64 -14.36 -18.89 5.56
CA GLU A 64 -14.77 -18.14 6.74
C GLU A 64 -16.27 -17.73 6.72
N GLY A 65 -17.04 -18.17 5.72
CA GLY A 65 -18.48 -17.89 5.60
C GLY A 65 -18.81 -16.56 4.90
N ILE A 66 -17.82 -15.80 4.43
CA ILE A 66 -18.03 -14.51 3.76
C ILE A 66 -18.37 -14.76 2.28
N LYS A 67 -19.62 -14.49 1.90
CA LYS A 67 -20.08 -14.59 0.51
C LYS A 67 -19.56 -13.41 -0.32
N ILE A 68 -18.41 -13.60 -0.99
CA ILE A 68 -17.78 -12.57 -1.82
C ILE A 68 -17.41 -13.08 -3.23
N GLY A 69 -17.39 -12.16 -4.20
CA GLY A 69 -16.95 -12.40 -5.57
C GLY A 69 -15.50 -11.97 -5.82
N ARG A 70 -14.83 -12.62 -6.79
CA ARG A 70 -13.42 -12.34 -7.15
C ARG A 70 -13.17 -10.87 -7.52
N LEU A 71 -14.09 -10.27 -8.29
CA LEU A 71 -13.95 -8.88 -8.76
C LEU A 71 -14.07 -7.88 -7.61
N HIS A 72 -14.88 -8.20 -6.60
CA HIS A 72 -14.98 -7.38 -5.39
C HIS A 72 -13.69 -7.44 -4.58
N VAL A 73 -13.15 -8.64 -4.34
CA VAL A 73 -11.83 -8.81 -3.70
C VAL A 73 -10.75 -8.04 -4.46
N ALA A 74 -10.67 -8.17 -5.78
CA ALA A 74 -9.69 -7.45 -6.60
C ALA A 74 -9.83 -5.92 -6.48
N SER A 75 -11.06 -5.41 -6.40
CA SER A 75 -11.32 -3.98 -6.23
C SER A 75 -10.88 -3.49 -4.85
N LEU A 76 -11.13 -4.27 -3.79
CA LEU A 76 -10.68 -3.98 -2.44
C LEU A 76 -9.15 -4.03 -2.34
N MET A 77 -8.50 -5.05 -2.89
CA MET A 77 -7.03 -5.14 -2.96
C MET A 77 -6.43 -3.89 -3.64
N LYS A 78 -6.99 -3.49 -4.79
CA LYS A 78 -6.55 -2.28 -5.51
C LYS A 78 -6.71 -1.03 -4.65
N LYS A 79 -7.81 -0.92 -3.89
CA LYS A 79 -8.08 0.21 -3.00
C LYS A 79 -7.11 0.25 -1.80
N MET A 80 -6.68 -0.92 -1.33
CA MET A 80 -5.68 -1.09 -0.26
C MET A 80 -4.22 -0.96 -0.76
N ALA A 81 -4.00 -0.91 -2.08
CA ALA A 81 -2.69 -0.97 -2.70
C ALA A 81 -1.88 -2.24 -2.34
N ILE A 82 -2.57 -3.37 -2.17
CA ILE A 82 -1.94 -4.68 -1.95
C ILE A 82 -1.95 -5.52 -3.22
N GLU A 83 -0.89 -6.29 -3.43
CA GLU A 83 -0.73 -7.19 -4.57
C GLU A 83 -0.14 -8.53 -4.12
N ALA A 84 -0.44 -9.60 -4.86
CA ALA A 84 0.16 -10.89 -4.58
C ALA A 84 1.66 -10.84 -4.89
N ILE A 85 2.48 -11.17 -3.90
CA ILE A 85 3.94 -11.20 -4.02
C ILE A 85 4.33 -12.58 -4.55
N TYR A 86 4.73 -12.61 -5.82
CA TYR A 86 5.32 -13.80 -6.43
C TYR A 86 6.84 -13.81 -6.27
N ARG A 87 7.43 -15.01 -6.39
CA ARG A 87 8.88 -15.20 -6.34
C ARG A 87 9.55 -14.34 -7.41
N ARG A 88 10.40 -13.40 -6.97
CA ARG A 88 11.29 -12.64 -7.83
C ARG A 88 12.63 -13.38 -7.99
N PRO A 89 13.44 -13.05 -9.00
CA PRO A 89 14.81 -13.55 -9.09
C PRO A 89 15.55 -13.32 -7.77
N ASN A 90 16.33 -14.31 -7.35
CA ASN A 90 17.09 -14.24 -6.10
C ASN A 90 18.25 -13.25 -6.24
N THR A 91 18.07 -12.01 -5.78
CA THR A 91 19.08 -10.95 -5.81
C THR A 91 20.20 -11.13 -4.79
N SER A 92 20.04 -12.04 -3.82
CA SER A 92 21.10 -12.40 -2.86
C SER A 92 22.18 -13.28 -3.51
N LYS A 93 21.88 -13.93 -4.63
CA LYS A 93 22.89 -14.65 -5.42
C LYS A 93 23.47 -13.69 -6.47
N PRO A 94 24.77 -13.35 -6.41
CA PRO A 94 25.38 -12.54 -7.45
C PRO A 94 25.35 -13.30 -8.77
N ALA A 95 24.95 -12.62 -9.86
CA ALA A 95 25.13 -13.19 -11.18
C ALA A 95 26.64 -13.32 -11.48
N PRO A 96 27.06 -14.30 -12.30
CA PRO A 96 28.45 -14.47 -12.67
C PRO A 96 29.05 -13.16 -13.21
N GLY A 97 30.20 -12.73 -12.66
CA GLY A 97 30.86 -11.49 -13.05
C GLY A 97 30.47 -10.22 -12.26
N HIS A 98 29.50 -10.29 -11.34
CA HIS A 98 29.18 -9.16 -10.48
C HIS A 98 30.24 -8.94 -9.39
N LYS A 99 30.73 -7.70 -9.26
CA LYS A 99 31.66 -7.30 -8.21
C LYS A 99 30.97 -7.34 -6.84
N ILE A 100 31.56 -8.08 -5.91
CA ILE A 100 31.15 -8.08 -4.51
C ILE A 100 31.74 -6.83 -3.83
N TYR A 101 30.88 -5.97 -3.30
CA TYR A 101 31.30 -4.80 -2.52
C TYR A 101 31.50 -5.20 -1.05
N PRO A 102 32.58 -4.75 -0.39
CA PRO A 102 32.78 -5.03 1.02
C PRO A 102 31.74 -4.29 1.87
N TYR A 103 31.27 -4.94 2.93
CA TYR A 103 30.46 -4.28 3.95
C TYR A 103 31.34 -3.37 4.79
N LEU A 104 31.30 -2.06 4.51
CA LEU A 104 32.23 -1.06 5.06
C LEU A 104 32.14 -0.87 6.58
N LEU A 105 31.05 -1.32 7.21
CA LEU A 105 30.89 -1.29 8.67
C LEU A 105 31.51 -2.52 9.36
N ARG A 106 31.95 -3.53 8.61
CA ARG A 106 32.53 -4.74 9.18
C ARG A 106 33.85 -4.40 9.89
N GLY A 107 33.91 -4.65 11.20
CA GLY A 107 35.11 -4.41 12.01
C GLY A 107 35.38 -2.94 12.33
N LEU A 108 34.47 -2.03 11.98
CA LEU A 108 34.59 -0.62 12.32
C LEU A 108 34.17 -0.39 13.79
N PRO A 109 35.06 0.06 14.68
CA PRO A 109 34.67 0.43 16.05
C PRO A 109 33.85 1.73 16.03
N ILE A 110 32.65 1.71 16.59
CA ILE A 110 31.75 2.87 16.70
C ILE A 110 32.01 3.53 18.06
N VAL A 111 32.81 4.59 18.07
CA VAL A 111 33.37 5.20 19.31
C VAL A 111 32.79 6.58 19.63
N ARG A 112 32.02 7.18 18.72
CA ARG A 112 31.41 8.49 18.94
C ARG A 112 29.98 8.58 18.37
N PRO A 113 29.12 9.44 18.96
CA PRO A 113 27.82 9.77 18.38
C PRO A 113 27.94 10.31 16.94
N GLY A 114 26.98 9.96 16.08
CA GLY A 114 26.94 10.41 14.68
C GLY A 114 27.98 9.78 13.75
N GLN A 115 28.63 8.68 14.15
CA GLN A 115 29.60 7.96 13.33
C GLN A 115 28.94 6.96 12.37
N VAL A 116 27.83 6.35 12.76
CA VAL A 116 27.02 5.42 11.96
C VAL A 116 25.55 5.73 12.21
N TRP A 117 24.75 5.66 11.16
CA TRP A 117 23.29 5.74 11.25
C TRP A 117 22.69 4.42 10.77
N ALA A 118 21.70 3.93 11.50
CA ALA A 118 20.88 2.80 11.11
C ALA A 118 19.43 3.27 10.99
N THR A 119 18.73 2.72 10.01
CA THR A 119 17.30 2.97 9.80
C THR A 119 16.60 1.63 9.72
N ASP A 120 15.45 1.52 10.37
CA ASP A 120 14.57 0.36 10.31
C ASP A 120 13.14 0.81 9.93
N ILE A 121 12.33 -0.10 9.41
CA ILE A 121 10.93 0.14 9.05
C ILE A 121 10.05 -0.77 9.90
N THR A 122 9.24 -0.16 10.77
CA THR A 122 8.23 -0.88 11.55
C THR A 122 6.83 -0.55 11.03
N TYR A 123 6.05 -1.57 10.69
CA TYR A 123 4.65 -1.42 10.32
C TYR A 123 3.80 -1.35 11.60
N ILE A 124 3.09 -0.24 11.80
CA ILE A 124 2.19 -0.05 12.96
C ILE A 124 0.75 -0.13 12.45
N PRO A 125 -0.08 -1.06 12.98
CA PRO A 125 -1.50 -1.09 12.63
C PRO A 125 -2.21 0.16 13.17
N MET A 126 -3.06 0.78 12.36
CA MET A 126 -3.82 1.98 12.75
C MET A 126 -4.84 1.65 13.85
N ALA A 127 -4.96 2.53 14.84
CA ALA A 127 -5.92 2.40 15.95
C ALA A 127 -7.38 2.44 15.47
N ARG A 128 -8.26 1.80 16.25
CA ARG A 128 -9.69 1.61 15.95
C ARG A 128 -10.49 2.90 15.97
#